data_AF-A0A7K1V7C9-F1
#
_entry.id   AF-A0A7K1V7C9-F1
#
_cell.length_a   1.000
_cell.length_b   1.000
_cell.length_c   1.000
_cell.angle_alpha   90.00
_cell.angle_beta   90.00
_cell.angle_gamma   90.00
#
_symmetry.space_group_name_H-M   'P 1'
#
loop_
_entity.id
_entity.type
_entity.pdbx_description
1 polymer ?
#
loop_
_entity_poly.entity_id
_entity_poly.type
_entity_poly.pdbx_seq_one_letter_code
_entity_poly.pdbx_strand_id
1 'polypeptide(L)'
;MSDLVTRAQITLLSRTLHAPEEKLTHLEKLGAANLHELQERLAAVMFAKHNAIFSRLSLLVPIIPLSISLPLVQKMVPPVMAGRAAGAIGVDHPKKAAEAVGMLQPGYAAEAAPYMDPHAVGRLADIAPPKPVMKIINELLRRGDYITAGPFLAYATPDLVRAVEEDVHDDEGLIRSASYSYSGENISVIIRHLLSGDGQRIPRLVRTILQGSKELRLAALSVFARCDTDVVVAIGDILFDVASADEIADLIETFIAGGAVPETLRFAGQLSPSALDLLAANPSVADVASIDAIAAAVDGSTEAAVWRGLLELAERTETGVSRRFGGALSHFDAATLARLPEVATTAHLWPPLLKVLATAEPDAQSRVGEPWSALPVLERGEIEQRIADLGLGEQLTALTATLQLTQ
;
A
#
# COMPACT_ATOMS: atom_id res chain seq x y z
N MET A 1 -15.25 7.31 -1.33
CA MET A 1 -14.00 7.80 -0.71
C MET A 1 -12.85 7.25 -1.53
N SER A 2 -11.77 8.01 -1.68
CA SER A 2 -10.55 7.58 -2.38
C SER A 2 -9.77 6.56 -1.53
N ASP A 3 -9.08 5.63 -2.19
CA ASP A 3 -8.21 4.65 -1.53
C ASP A 3 -7.03 5.35 -0.82
N LEU A 4 -6.38 4.63 0.10
CA LEU A 4 -5.28 5.15 0.92
C LEU A 4 -4.09 5.64 0.08
N VAL A 5 -3.77 4.97 -1.03
CA VAL A 5 -2.64 5.33 -1.89
C VAL A 5 -2.94 6.61 -2.66
N THR A 6 -4.15 6.72 -3.22
CA THR A 6 -4.63 7.92 -3.91
C THR A 6 -4.55 9.15 -2.99
N ARG A 7 -4.98 9.04 -1.73
CA ARG A 7 -4.87 10.13 -0.75
C ARG A 7 -3.41 10.54 -0.51
N ALA A 8 -2.51 9.58 -0.34
CA ALA A 8 -1.08 9.86 -0.17
C ALA A 8 -0.49 10.60 -1.40
N GLN A 9 -0.89 10.24 -2.62
CA GLN A 9 -0.46 10.95 -3.83
C GLN A 9 -1.02 12.37 -3.92
N ILE A 10 -2.26 12.61 -3.47
CA ILE A 10 -2.82 13.97 -3.37
C ILE A 10 -2.01 14.82 -2.39
N THR A 11 -1.64 14.29 -1.22
CA THR A 11 -0.79 14.99 -0.25
C THR A 11 0.59 15.33 -0.83
N LEU A 12 1.23 14.39 -1.55
CA LEU A 12 2.51 14.64 -2.22
C LEU A 12 2.40 15.70 -3.31
N LEU A 13 1.31 15.67 -4.08
CA LEU A 13 1.06 16.64 -5.14
C LEU A 13 0.78 18.03 -4.57
N SER A 14 0.00 18.12 -3.49
CA SER A 14 -0.25 19.33 -2.69
C SER A 14 1.05 20.00 -2.28
N ARG A 15 1.97 19.23 -1.70
CA ARG A 15 3.31 19.73 -1.34
C ARG A 15 4.13 20.17 -2.53
N THR A 16 4.16 19.37 -3.59
CA THR A 16 4.93 19.68 -4.81
C THR A 16 4.46 21.01 -5.42
N LEU A 17 3.15 21.20 -5.54
CA LEU A 17 2.52 22.38 -6.14
C LEU A 17 2.39 23.57 -5.18
N HIS A 18 2.67 23.37 -3.88
CA HIS A 18 2.39 24.35 -2.82
C HIS A 18 0.92 24.83 -2.86
N ALA A 19 0.00 23.89 -3.07
CA ALA A 19 -1.43 24.13 -3.20
C ALA A 19 -2.20 23.35 -2.13
N PRO A 20 -3.25 23.92 -1.51
CA PRO A 20 -4.07 23.21 -0.54
C PRO A 20 -4.69 21.93 -1.13
N GLU A 21 -4.78 20.86 -0.33
CA GLU A 21 -5.32 19.55 -0.75
C GLU A 21 -6.77 19.65 -1.26
N GLU A 22 -7.56 20.55 -0.69
CA GLU A 22 -8.97 20.77 -1.06
C GLU A 22 -9.11 21.23 -2.52
N LYS A 23 -8.08 21.90 -3.05
CA LYS A 23 -8.05 22.29 -4.47
C LYS A 23 -7.72 21.12 -5.38
N LEU A 24 -7.15 20.04 -4.86
CA LEU A 24 -6.69 18.87 -5.60
C LEU A 24 -7.63 17.66 -5.44
N THR A 25 -8.59 17.68 -4.52
CA THR A 25 -9.53 16.57 -4.26
C THR A 25 -10.24 16.08 -5.53
N HIS A 26 -10.57 16.96 -6.47
CA HIS A 26 -11.20 16.58 -7.74
C HIS A 26 -10.33 15.69 -8.65
N LEU A 27 -9.03 15.56 -8.35
CA LEU A 27 -8.08 14.69 -9.06
C LEU A 27 -8.07 13.26 -8.52
N GLU A 28 -8.72 12.97 -7.39
CA GLU A 28 -8.83 11.61 -6.84
C GLU A 28 -9.42 10.61 -7.85
N LYS A 29 -10.29 11.08 -8.74
CA LYS A 29 -10.88 10.29 -9.83
C LYS A 29 -9.86 9.71 -10.83
N LEU A 30 -8.63 10.23 -10.84
CA LEU A 30 -7.55 9.70 -11.67
C LEU A 30 -6.98 8.40 -11.11
N GLY A 31 -7.17 8.15 -9.80
CA GLY A 31 -6.58 7.03 -9.09
C GLY A 31 -5.07 7.18 -8.85
N ALA A 32 -4.54 6.32 -7.98
CA ALA A 32 -3.17 6.41 -7.48
C ALA A 32 -2.11 6.40 -8.60
N ALA A 33 -2.25 5.53 -9.60
CA ALA A 33 -1.26 5.37 -10.67
C ALA A 33 -1.11 6.62 -11.54
N ASN A 34 -2.24 7.16 -12.03
CA ASN A 34 -2.22 8.37 -12.85
C ASN A 34 -1.81 9.60 -12.04
N LEU A 35 -2.18 9.66 -10.75
CA LEU A 35 -1.73 10.74 -9.86
C LEU A 35 -0.22 10.69 -9.62
N HIS A 36 0.33 9.49 -9.41
CA HIS A 36 1.76 9.31 -9.27
C HIS A 36 2.51 9.75 -10.53
N GLU A 37 2.08 9.28 -11.70
CA GLU A 37 2.67 9.69 -12.97
C GLU A 37 2.57 11.21 -13.19
N LEU A 38 1.43 11.81 -12.85
CA LEU A 38 1.26 13.26 -12.90
C LEU A 38 2.23 13.98 -11.97
N GLN A 39 2.37 13.48 -10.74
CA GLN A 39 3.28 14.04 -9.73
C GLN A 39 4.73 13.96 -10.22
N GLU A 40 5.18 12.83 -10.76
CA GLU A 40 6.53 12.66 -11.29
C GLU A 40 6.79 13.62 -12.46
N ARG A 41 5.87 13.72 -13.42
CA ARG A 41 6.00 14.61 -14.58
C ARG A 41 6.05 16.08 -14.17
N LEU A 42 5.22 16.49 -13.21
CA LEU A 42 5.22 17.86 -12.69
C LEU A 42 6.50 18.17 -11.91
N ALA A 43 6.94 17.24 -11.05
CA ALA A 43 8.20 17.36 -10.33
C ALA A 43 9.37 17.51 -11.32
N ALA A 44 9.45 16.66 -12.35
CA ALA A 44 10.49 16.70 -13.37
C ALA A 44 10.55 18.08 -14.08
N VAL A 45 9.41 18.62 -14.50
CA VAL A 45 9.36 19.95 -15.14
C VAL A 45 9.77 21.05 -14.17
N MET A 46 9.27 21.00 -12.93
CA MET A 46 9.59 21.99 -11.89
C MET A 46 11.08 21.97 -11.56
N PHE A 47 11.71 20.81 -11.40
CA PHE A 47 13.14 20.71 -11.12
C PHE A 47 14.01 21.06 -12.35
N ALA A 48 13.62 20.64 -13.56
CA ALA A 48 14.34 20.98 -14.79
C ALA A 48 14.45 22.49 -15.02
N LYS A 49 13.37 23.25 -14.75
CA LYS A 49 13.36 24.72 -14.86
C LYS A 49 14.39 25.39 -13.94
N HIS A 50 14.64 24.80 -12.77
CA HIS A 50 15.61 25.32 -11.80
C HIS A 50 17.04 24.86 -12.08
N ASN A 51 17.23 23.66 -12.64
CA ASN A 51 18.56 23.10 -12.96
C ASN A 51 19.39 23.99 -13.89
N ALA A 52 18.76 24.69 -14.85
CA ALA A 52 19.48 25.61 -15.74
C ALA A 52 20.15 26.80 -15.02
N ILE A 53 19.60 27.23 -13.88
CA ILE A 53 20.18 28.29 -13.04
C ILE A 53 21.32 27.70 -12.19
N PHE A 54 21.12 26.51 -11.63
CA PHE A 54 22.10 25.87 -10.75
C PHE A 54 23.27 25.18 -11.46
N SER A 55 23.16 24.87 -12.76
CA SER A 55 24.28 24.35 -13.57
C SER A 55 25.45 25.34 -13.68
N ARG A 56 25.18 26.65 -13.56
CA ARG A 56 26.26 27.65 -13.51
C ARG A 56 26.99 27.62 -12.16
N LEU A 57 26.29 27.26 -11.09
CA LEU A 57 26.87 27.11 -9.75
C LEU A 57 27.68 25.81 -9.64
N SER A 58 27.30 24.74 -10.35
CA SER A 58 28.08 23.49 -10.35
C SER A 58 29.49 23.70 -10.93
N LEU A 59 29.67 24.58 -11.91
CA LEU A 59 30.99 24.93 -12.46
C LEU A 59 32.00 25.45 -11.42
N LEU A 60 31.53 26.02 -10.30
CA LEU A 60 32.39 26.53 -9.23
C LEU A 60 32.75 25.47 -8.18
N VAL A 61 31.98 24.38 -8.11
CA VAL A 61 32.17 23.28 -7.16
C VAL A 61 33.54 22.61 -7.26
N PRO A 62 34.15 22.34 -8.43
CA PRO A 62 35.49 21.75 -8.49
C PRO A 62 36.57 22.68 -7.93
N ILE A 63 36.38 24.00 -8.00
CA ILE A 63 37.39 25.02 -7.72
C ILE A 63 37.52 25.32 -6.22
N ILE A 64 36.41 25.37 -5.48
CA ILE A 64 36.40 25.79 -4.07
C ILE A 64 36.33 24.56 -3.13
N PRO A 65 37.25 24.41 -2.16
CA PRO A 65 37.21 23.31 -1.19
C PRO A 65 35.94 23.32 -0.31
N LEU A 66 35.34 22.14 -0.09
CA LEU A 66 34.10 21.99 0.69
C LEU A 66 34.24 22.42 2.14
N SER A 67 35.42 22.23 2.74
CA SER A 67 35.73 22.67 4.10
C SER A 67 35.63 24.17 4.32
N ILE A 68 35.78 24.97 3.25
CA ILE A 68 35.65 26.42 3.29
C ILE A 68 34.23 26.84 2.88
N SER A 69 33.70 26.25 1.80
CA SER A 69 32.44 26.69 1.22
C SER A 69 31.21 26.24 2.03
N LEU A 70 31.16 25.02 2.54
CA LEU A 70 29.95 24.49 3.19
C LEU A 70 29.55 25.22 4.49
N PRO A 71 30.48 25.60 5.39
CA PRO A 71 30.13 26.41 6.56
C PRO A 71 29.52 27.77 6.18
N LEU A 72 30.02 28.38 5.10
CA LEU A 72 29.50 29.66 4.60
C LEU A 72 28.13 29.48 3.95
N VAL A 73 27.97 28.45 3.11
CA VAL A 73 26.70 28.14 2.44
C VAL A 73 25.59 27.90 3.46
N GLN A 74 25.83 27.06 4.47
CA GLN A 74 24.82 26.76 5.49
C GLN A 74 24.41 27.98 6.33
N LYS A 75 25.26 29.01 6.40
CA LYS A 75 24.99 30.25 7.12
C LYS A 75 24.31 31.32 6.26
N MET A 76 24.60 31.36 4.96
CA MET A 76 24.21 32.46 4.08
C MET A 76 23.14 32.08 3.03
N VAL A 77 23.03 30.80 2.68
CA VAL A 77 22.11 30.31 1.66
C VAL A 77 20.86 29.75 2.33
N PRO A 78 19.65 30.20 1.97
CA PRO A 78 18.42 29.61 2.49
C PRO A 78 18.29 28.11 2.12
N PRO A 79 17.77 27.24 3.01
CA PRO A 79 17.63 25.80 2.75
C PRO A 79 16.88 25.48 1.45
N VAL A 80 15.86 26.27 1.11
CA VAL A 80 15.10 26.15 -0.16
C VAL A 80 16.01 26.20 -1.38
N MET A 81 16.98 27.12 -1.39
CA MET A 81 17.91 27.29 -2.51
C MET A 81 18.94 26.16 -2.52
N ALA A 82 19.42 25.74 -1.36
CA ALA A 82 20.36 24.64 -1.26
C ALA A 82 19.75 23.30 -1.68
N GLY A 83 18.50 23.00 -1.30
CA GLY A 83 17.79 21.79 -1.74
C GLY A 83 17.67 21.72 -3.26
N ARG A 84 17.26 22.83 -3.90
CA ARG A 84 17.18 22.91 -5.36
C ARG A 84 18.55 22.79 -6.04
N ALA A 85 19.60 23.34 -5.44
CA ALA A 85 20.96 23.24 -5.96
C ALA A 85 21.56 21.84 -5.80
N ALA A 86 21.18 21.12 -4.73
CA ALA A 86 21.74 19.81 -4.39
C ALA A 86 21.54 18.78 -5.51
N GLY A 87 20.39 18.80 -6.18
CA GLY A 87 20.12 17.94 -7.34
C GLY A 87 21.12 18.16 -8.46
N ALA A 88 21.27 19.41 -8.92
CA ALA A 88 22.21 19.77 -10.00
C ALA A 88 23.67 19.42 -9.65
N ILE A 89 24.11 19.74 -8.43
CA ILE A 89 25.47 19.42 -7.96
C ILE A 89 25.67 17.91 -7.85
N GLY A 90 24.68 17.17 -7.38
CA GLY A 90 24.70 15.72 -7.29
C GLY A 90 24.84 15.03 -8.64
N VAL A 91 24.25 15.61 -9.71
CA VAL A 91 24.41 15.12 -11.08
C VAL A 91 25.84 15.30 -11.58
N ASP A 92 26.36 16.53 -11.49
CA ASP A 92 27.62 16.90 -12.14
C ASP A 92 28.84 16.44 -11.33
N HIS A 93 28.72 16.37 -9.99
CA HIS A 93 29.81 16.14 -9.06
C HIS A 93 29.43 15.17 -7.92
N PRO A 94 29.06 13.91 -8.23
CA PRO A 94 28.48 12.97 -7.26
C PRO A 94 29.36 12.71 -6.04
N LYS A 95 30.68 12.57 -6.23
CA LYS A 95 31.64 12.36 -5.12
C LYS A 95 31.69 13.55 -4.16
N LYS A 96 31.71 14.78 -4.68
CA LYS A 96 31.71 15.99 -3.84
C LYS A 96 30.35 16.19 -3.16
N ALA A 97 29.26 15.84 -3.82
CA ALA A 97 27.94 15.87 -3.22
C ALA A 97 27.85 14.88 -2.03
N ALA A 98 28.34 13.64 -2.20
CA ALA A 98 28.39 12.65 -1.12
C ALA A 98 29.29 13.10 0.05
N GLU A 99 30.46 13.68 -0.23
CA GLU A 99 31.34 14.27 0.80
C GLU A 99 30.63 15.42 1.54
N ALA A 100 29.90 16.26 0.81
CA ALA A 100 29.16 17.38 1.39
C ALA A 100 28.10 16.92 2.39
N VAL A 101 27.41 15.80 2.15
CA VAL A 101 26.45 15.22 3.10
C VAL A 101 27.10 14.97 4.47
N GLY A 102 28.36 14.55 4.51
CA GLY A 102 29.12 14.35 5.75
C GLY A 102 29.41 15.62 6.56
N MET A 103 29.25 16.79 5.94
CA MET A 103 29.58 18.10 6.53
C MET A 103 28.34 18.99 6.78
N LEU A 104 27.16 18.55 6.33
CA LEU A 104 25.92 19.28 6.54
C LEU A 104 25.41 19.10 7.97
N GLN A 105 24.91 20.18 8.55
CA GLN A 105 24.15 20.13 9.80
C GLN A 105 22.80 19.44 9.53
N PRO A 106 22.41 18.43 10.34
CA PRO A 106 21.17 17.68 10.10
C PRO A 106 19.93 18.58 9.99
N GLY A 107 19.82 19.62 10.83
CA GLY A 107 18.69 20.56 10.78
C GLY A 107 18.61 21.35 9.47
N TYR A 108 19.74 21.81 8.94
CA TYR A 108 19.80 22.52 7.67
C TYR A 108 19.48 21.58 6.49
N ALA A 109 20.03 20.36 6.50
CA ALA A 109 19.74 19.36 5.49
C ALA A 109 18.25 18.93 5.50
N ALA A 110 17.65 18.77 6.69
CA ALA A 110 16.23 18.46 6.83
C ALA A 110 15.33 19.58 6.28
N GLU A 111 15.72 20.86 6.44
CA GLU A 111 14.98 22.00 5.85
C GLU A 111 15.15 22.11 4.34
N ALA A 112 16.26 21.61 3.81
CA ALA A 112 16.53 21.57 2.38
C ALA A 112 15.84 20.40 1.67
N ALA A 113 15.66 19.27 2.35
CA ALA A 113 15.15 18.00 1.80
C ALA A 113 13.82 18.11 1.02
N PRO A 114 12.79 18.86 1.48
CA PRO A 114 11.53 18.99 0.74
C PRO A 114 11.68 19.64 -0.64
N TYR A 115 12.78 20.35 -0.89
CA TYR A 115 13.07 21.07 -2.13
C TYR A 115 14.10 20.35 -3.00
N MET A 116 14.50 19.15 -2.62
CA MET A 116 15.42 18.31 -3.37
C MET A 116 14.64 17.45 -4.35
N ASP A 117 15.22 17.20 -5.52
CA ASP A 117 14.75 16.18 -6.46
C ASP A 117 15.19 14.80 -5.95
N PRO A 118 14.26 13.93 -5.49
CA PRO A 118 14.62 12.60 -5.01
C PRO A 118 15.33 11.76 -6.06
N HIS A 119 15.03 11.96 -7.35
CA HIS A 119 15.67 11.22 -8.44
C HIS A 119 17.14 11.62 -8.63
N ALA A 120 17.42 12.92 -8.65
CA ALA A 120 18.80 13.40 -8.79
C ALA A 120 19.67 12.98 -7.60
N VAL A 121 19.12 13.03 -6.38
CA VAL A 121 19.82 12.70 -5.14
C VAL A 121 19.92 11.20 -4.94
N GLY A 122 18.93 10.44 -5.37
CA GLY A 122 18.92 8.98 -5.33
C GLY A 122 20.10 8.34 -6.06
N ARG A 123 20.65 9.01 -7.10
CA ARG A 123 21.89 8.58 -7.77
C ARG A 123 23.13 8.62 -6.88
N LEU A 124 23.06 9.27 -5.72
CA LEU A 124 24.14 9.30 -4.73
C LEU A 124 24.03 8.15 -3.73
N ALA A 125 22.94 7.38 -3.71
CA ALA A 125 22.64 6.43 -2.64
C ALA A 125 23.75 5.39 -2.42
N ASP A 126 24.40 4.90 -3.48
CA ASP A 126 25.50 3.92 -3.39
C ASP A 126 26.79 4.48 -2.80
N ILE A 127 26.98 5.79 -2.84
CA ILE A 127 28.21 6.47 -2.37
C ILE A 127 27.96 7.37 -1.16
N ALA A 128 26.70 7.55 -0.76
CA ALA A 128 26.32 8.39 0.35
C ALA A 128 26.78 7.77 1.68
N PRO A 129 27.44 8.54 2.57
CA PRO A 129 27.91 8.00 3.83
C PRO A 129 26.72 7.68 4.76
N PRO A 130 26.52 6.42 5.21
CA PRO A 130 25.30 6.03 5.94
C PRO A 130 25.05 6.85 7.21
N LYS A 131 26.08 7.03 8.06
CA LYS A 131 25.94 7.75 9.34
C LYS A 131 25.41 9.19 9.19
N PRO A 132 25.98 10.05 8.33
CA PRO A 132 25.39 11.35 8.02
C PRO A 132 23.95 11.29 7.50
N VAL A 133 23.63 10.34 6.62
CA VAL A 133 22.26 10.16 6.10
C VAL A 133 21.30 9.83 7.24
N MET A 134 21.67 8.92 8.15
CA MET A 134 20.84 8.56 9.31
C MET A 134 20.60 9.75 10.24
N LYS A 135 21.57 10.65 10.42
CA LYS A 135 21.36 11.88 11.20
C LYS A 135 20.30 12.78 10.57
N ILE A 136 20.26 12.88 9.24
CA ILE A 136 19.28 13.69 8.51
C ILE A 136 17.89 13.04 8.59
N ILE A 137 17.81 11.72 8.39
CA ILE A 137 16.56 10.95 8.53
C ILE A 137 15.99 11.13 9.93
N ASN A 138 16.79 10.89 10.97
CA ASN A 138 16.34 11.05 12.36
C ASN A 138 15.86 12.49 12.65
N GLU A 139 16.48 13.51 12.05
CA GLU A 139 16.02 14.89 12.19
C GLU A 139 14.69 15.16 11.45
N LEU A 140 14.46 14.57 10.28
CA LEU A 140 13.17 14.63 9.58
C LEU A 140 12.05 13.95 10.39
N LEU A 141 12.32 12.74 10.89
CA LEU A 141 11.37 11.97 11.70
C LEU A 141 11.04 12.69 13.02
N ARG A 142 12.04 13.23 13.70
CA ARG A 142 11.87 14.06 14.91
C ARG A 142 10.98 15.29 14.67
N ARG A 143 10.96 15.83 13.45
CA ARG A 143 10.09 16.96 13.05
C ARG A 143 8.69 16.52 12.60
N GLY A 144 8.43 15.22 12.52
CA GLY A 144 7.20 14.68 11.95
C GLY A 144 7.10 14.84 10.43
N ASP A 145 8.22 15.07 9.73
CA ASP A 145 8.22 15.33 8.29
C ASP A 145 8.30 14.05 7.44
N TYR A 146 7.31 13.19 7.63
CA TYR A 146 7.24 11.84 7.03
C TYR A 146 7.03 11.88 5.51
N ILE A 147 6.29 12.88 5.03
CA ILE A 147 5.98 13.03 3.60
C ILE A 147 7.26 13.31 2.79
N THR A 148 8.22 14.06 3.36
CA THR A 148 9.50 14.34 2.69
C THR A 148 10.38 13.10 2.59
N ALA A 149 10.37 12.24 3.62
CA ALA A 149 11.16 11.02 3.62
C ALA A 149 10.65 9.99 2.60
N GLY A 150 9.32 9.86 2.44
CA GLY A 150 8.66 8.87 1.59
C GLY A 150 9.29 8.63 0.21
N PRO A 151 9.39 9.66 -0.66
CA PRO A 151 9.96 9.53 -2.00
C PRO A 151 11.41 9.03 -2.05
N PHE A 152 12.21 9.22 -0.99
CA PHE A 152 13.60 8.75 -0.95
C PHE A 152 13.72 7.24 -0.69
N LEU A 153 12.67 6.58 -0.16
CA LEU A 153 12.70 5.12 0.05
C LEU A 153 12.89 4.36 -1.28
N ALA A 154 12.51 4.93 -2.41
CA ALA A 154 12.73 4.33 -3.72
C ALA A 154 14.23 4.14 -4.08
N TYR A 155 15.13 4.78 -3.33
CA TYR A 155 16.58 4.73 -3.53
C TYR A 155 17.32 4.13 -2.31
N ALA A 156 16.61 3.41 -1.44
CA ALA A 156 17.21 2.77 -0.27
C ALA A 156 18.08 1.57 -0.70
N THR A 157 19.40 1.72 -0.56
CA THR A 157 20.36 0.62 -0.78
C THR A 157 20.37 -0.33 0.42
N PRO A 158 20.82 -1.60 0.28
CA PRO A 158 20.92 -2.52 1.40
C PRO A 158 21.72 -1.96 2.59
N ASP A 159 22.79 -1.21 2.34
CA ASP A 159 23.59 -0.58 3.39
C ASP A 159 22.82 0.55 4.11
N LEU A 160 22.01 1.32 3.38
CA LEU A 160 21.12 2.32 4.00
C LEU A 160 20.00 1.66 4.81
N VAL A 161 19.43 0.55 4.32
CA VAL A 161 18.40 -0.20 5.07
C VAL A 161 18.98 -0.77 6.37
N ARG A 162 20.19 -1.37 6.33
CA ARG A 162 20.88 -1.83 7.53
C ARG A 162 21.15 -0.68 8.51
N ALA A 163 21.61 0.47 8.01
CA ALA A 163 21.82 1.64 8.84
C ALA A 163 20.51 2.16 9.47
N VAL A 164 19.37 2.09 8.78
CA VAL A 164 18.05 2.40 9.36
C VAL A 164 17.69 1.43 10.48
N GLU A 165 17.97 0.14 10.30
CA GLU A 165 17.72 -0.87 11.32
C GLU A 165 18.49 -0.59 12.62
N GLU A 166 19.75 -0.16 12.50
CA GLU A 166 20.66 0.14 13.62
C GLU A 166 20.42 1.52 14.27
N ASP A 167 20.31 2.58 13.45
CA ASP A 167 20.42 3.98 13.92
C ASP A 167 19.09 4.75 13.97
N VAL A 168 18.00 4.23 13.40
CA VAL A 168 16.68 4.90 13.44
C VAL A 168 15.79 4.26 14.50
N HIS A 169 15.29 5.08 15.43
CA HIS A 169 14.48 4.63 16.57
C HIS A 169 12.99 4.97 16.44
N ASP A 170 12.61 5.86 15.52
CA ASP A 170 11.21 6.25 15.30
C ASP A 170 10.50 5.29 14.34
N ASP A 171 9.98 4.19 14.91
CA ASP A 171 9.23 3.16 14.19
C ASP A 171 7.94 3.69 13.56
N GLU A 172 7.22 4.56 14.28
CA GLU A 172 6.01 5.22 13.76
C GLU A 172 6.36 6.09 12.55
N GLY A 173 7.44 6.87 12.64
CA GLY A 173 7.91 7.71 11.55
C GLY A 173 8.32 6.92 10.31
N LEU A 174 8.92 5.74 10.47
CA LEU A 174 9.23 4.85 9.34
C LEU A 174 7.97 4.37 8.62
N ILE A 175 6.96 3.91 9.37
CA ILE A 175 5.69 3.43 8.80
C ILE A 175 4.97 4.57 8.06
N ARG A 176 4.87 5.75 8.68
CA ARG A 176 4.25 6.92 8.05
C ARG A 176 5.01 7.35 6.80
N SER A 177 6.34 7.35 6.84
CA SER A 177 7.16 7.68 5.67
C SER A 177 6.94 6.69 4.52
N ALA A 178 6.92 5.39 4.83
CA ALA A 178 6.64 4.34 3.85
C ALA A 178 5.26 4.50 3.19
N SER A 179 4.25 5.01 3.91
CA SER A 179 2.91 5.23 3.31
C SER A 179 2.91 6.24 2.16
N TYR A 180 3.86 7.18 2.15
CA TYR A 180 4.08 8.16 1.07
C TYR A 180 5.03 7.65 -0.03
N SER A 181 5.61 6.45 0.10
CA SER A 181 6.32 5.83 -1.02
C SER A 181 5.30 5.16 -1.96
N TYR A 182 5.35 5.50 -3.25
CA TYR A 182 4.44 4.89 -4.23
C TYR A 182 4.83 3.43 -4.57
N SER A 183 6.12 3.14 -4.73
CA SER A 183 6.59 1.82 -5.20
C SER A 183 6.44 0.75 -4.13
N GLY A 184 5.44 -0.13 -4.30
CA GLY A 184 5.25 -1.34 -3.49
C GLY A 184 6.43 -2.30 -3.61
N GLU A 185 7.03 -2.44 -4.79
CA GLU A 185 8.21 -3.29 -5.03
C GLU A 185 9.41 -2.85 -4.18
N ASN A 186 9.73 -1.56 -4.16
CA ASN A 186 10.85 -1.04 -3.36
C ASN A 186 10.58 -1.22 -1.85
N ILE A 187 9.34 -0.99 -1.42
CA ILE A 187 8.93 -1.28 -0.04
C ILE A 187 9.10 -2.77 0.28
N SER A 188 8.70 -3.67 -0.62
CA SER A 188 8.88 -5.12 -0.43
C SER A 188 10.36 -5.48 -0.28
N VAL A 189 11.25 -4.88 -1.07
CA VAL A 189 12.72 -5.09 -0.93
C VAL A 189 13.20 -4.64 0.46
N ILE A 190 12.79 -3.47 0.92
CA ILE A 190 13.16 -2.96 2.25
C ILE A 190 12.64 -3.90 3.34
N ILE A 191 11.37 -4.32 3.27
CA ILE A 191 10.78 -5.19 4.28
C ILE A 191 11.44 -6.57 4.28
N ARG A 192 11.77 -7.16 3.13
CA ARG A 192 12.53 -8.43 3.07
C ARG A 192 13.86 -8.34 3.79
N HIS A 193 14.57 -7.21 3.62
CA HIS A 193 15.82 -6.98 4.34
C HIS A 193 15.57 -6.90 5.86
N LEU A 194 14.52 -6.20 6.30
CA LEU A 194 14.16 -6.10 7.72
C LEU A 194 13.63 -7.41 8.33
N LEU A 195 13.01 -8.27 7.53
CA LEU A 195 12.58 -9.62 7.92
C LEU A 195 13.77 -10.56 8.10
N SER A 196 14.79 -10.41 7.26
CA SER A 196 16.01 -11.23 7.28
C SER A 196 17.07 -10.68 8.25
N GLY A 197 16.86 -9.49 8.80
CA GLY A 197 17.77 -8.83 9.74
C GLY A 197 17.72 -9.43 11.14
N ASP A 198 18.86 -9.40 11.84
CA ASP A 198 18.99 -9.94 13.20
C ASP A 198 18.23 -9.11 14.25
N GLY A 199 17.81 -7.87 13.91
CA GLY A 199 17.24 -6.92 14.86
C GLY A 199 15.77 -7.14 15.22
N GLN A 200 15.11 -8.16 14.66
CA GLN A 200 13.66 -8.41 14.83
C GLN A 200 12.82 -7.14 14.63
N ARG A 201 13.16 -6.34 13.61
CA ARG A 201 12.54 -5.03 13.41
C ARG A 201 11.05 -5.14 13.10
N ILE A 202 10.64 -6.10 12.28
CA ILE A 202 9.24 -6.26 11.85
C ILE A 202 8.28 -6.55 13.03
N PRO A 203 8.53 -7.53 13.93
CA PRO A 203 7.70 -7.71 15.13
C PRO A 203 7.54 -6.43 15.97
N ARG A 204 8.59 -5.62 16.08
CA ARG A 204 8.55 -4.33 16.80
C ARG A 204 7.69 -3.28 16.08
N LEU A 205 7.78 -3.20 14.74
CA LEU A 205 6.91 -2.36 13.93
C LEU A 205 5.44 -2.79 14.06
N VAL A 206 5.16 -4.10 14.03
CA VAL A 206 3.81 -4.64 14.25
C VAL A 206 3.26 -4.22 15.61
N ARG A 207 4.04 -4.35 16.69
CA ARG A 207 3.61 -3.85 18.01
C ARG A 207 3.34 -2.35 18.03
N THR A 208 4.18 -1.56 17.35
CA THR A 208 3.99 -0.11 17.20
C THR A 208 2.68 0.21 16.49
N ILE A 209 2.30 -0.58 15.47
CA ILE A 209 1.03 -0.42 14.74
C ILE A 209 -0.17 -0.75 15.64
N LEU A 210 -0.11 -1.88 16.36
CA LEU A 210 -1.20 -2.32 17.25
C LEU A 210 -1.48 -1.28 18.34
N GLN A 211 -0.42 -0.68 18.91
CA GLN A 211 -0.52 0.34 19.95
C GLN A 211 -0.69 1.77 19.40
N GLY A 212 -0.67 1.92 18.07
CA GLY A 212 -0.66 3.19 17.38
C GLY A 212 -2.02 3.86 17.25
N SER A 213 -1.99 5.11 16.77
CA SER A 213 -3.19 5.86 16.37
C SER A 213 -3.91 5.23 15.17
N LYS A 214 -5.18 5.60 14.97
CA LYS A 214 -5.95 5.25 13.76
C LYS A 214 -5.20 5.60 12.49
N GLU A 215 -4.57 6.77 12.44
CA GLU A 215 -3.81 7.25 11.29
C GLU A 215 -2.59 6.39 11.03
N LEU A 216 -1.90 5.92 12.08
CA LEU A 216 -0.75 5.03 11.94
C LEU A 216 -1.18 3.66 11.40
N ARG A 217 -2.27 3.11 11.93
CA ARG A 217 -2.82 1.82 11.48
C ARG A 217 -3.23 1.88 10.00
N LEU A 218 -3.90 2.96 9.58
CA LEU A 218 -4.25 3.18 8.17
C LEU A 218 -3.01 3.36 7.29
N ALA A 219 -2.00 4.09 7.77
CA ALA A 219 -0.72 4.22 7.06
C ALA A 219 -0.06 2.85 6.87
N ALA A 220 -0.02 2.01 7.90
CA ALA A 220 0.54 0.66 7.84
C ALA A 220 -0.20 -0.24 6.85
N LEU A 221 -1.54 -0.27 6.92
CA LEU A 221 -2.36 -1.04 5.98
C LEU A 221 -2.10 -0.60 4.54
N SER A 222 -1.96 0.70 4.30
CA SER A 222 -1.67 1.23 2.97
C SER A 222 -0.36 0.66 2.41
N VAL A 223 0.65 0.45 3.27
CA VAL A 223 1.97 -0.09 2.92
C VAL A 223 1.89 -1.60 2.68
N PHE A 224 1.26 -2.35 3.58
CA PHE A 224 1.22 -3.81 3.46
C PHE A 224 0.34 -4.29 2.30
N ALA A 225 -0.78 -3.60 2.02
CA ALA A 225 -1.69 -3.98 0.94
C ALA A 225 -1.08 -3.84 -0.47
N ARG A 226 0.09 -3.19 -0.61
CA ARG A 226 0.82 -3.03 -1.88
C ARG A 226 2.13 -3.81 -1.93
N CYS A 227 2.47 -4.56 -0.89
CA CYS A 227 3.67 -5.40 -0.87
C CYS A 227 3.46 -6.68 -1.70
N ASP A 228 4.58 -7.31 -2.04
CA ASP A 228 4.59 -8.59 -2.73
C ASP A 228 4.07 -9.70 -1.80
N THR A 229 3.50 -10.76 -2.39
CA THR A 229 2.81 -11.81 -1.63
C THR A 229 3.69 -12.46 -0.57
N ASP A 230 4.96 -12.73 -0.84
CA ASP A 230 5.89 -13.32 0.13
C ASP A 230 6.07 -12.44 1.38
N VAL A 231 6.10 -11.13 1.17
CA VAL A 231 6.21 -10.13 2.24
C VAL A 231 4.91 -10.05 3.04
N VAL A 232 3.75 -10.02 2.36
CA VAL A 232 2.45 -9.97 3.03
C VAL A 232 2.20 -11.21 3.88
N VAL A 233 2.54 -12.40 3.37
CA VAL A 233 2.46 -13.67 4.13
C VAL A 233 3.29 -13.57 5.41
N ALA A 234 4.57 -13.17 5.29
CA ALA A 234 5.47 -13.09 6.45
C ALA A 234 5.00 -12.05 7.50
N ILE A 235 4.56 -10.87 7.07
CA ILE A 235 4.01 -9.85 7.98
C ILE A 235 2.72 -10.34 8.62
N GLY A 236 1.85 -10.99 7.85
CA GLY A 236 0.61 -11.59 8.33
C GLY A 236 0.86 -12.61 9.42
N ASP A 237 1.76 -13.56 9.20
CA ASP A 237 2.12 -14.57 10.19
C ASP A 237 2.64 -13.91 11.49
N ILE A 238 3.51 -12.89 11.38
CA ILE A 238 4.00 -12.15 12.54
C ILE A 238 2.86 -11.39 13.24
N LEU A 239 1.97 -10.74 12.48
CA LEU A 239 0.82 -10.01 13.02
C LEU A 239 -0.06 -10.93 13.87
N PHE A 240 -0.42 -12.10 13.35
CA PHE A 240 -1.30 -13.04 14.05
C PHE A 240 -0.61 -13.87 15.13
N ASP A 241 0.73 -14.00 15.10
CA ASP A 241 1.50 -14.58 16.21
C ASP A 241 1.60 -13.61 17.40
N VAL A 242 1.70 -12.32 17.11
CA VAL A 242 1.96 -11.28 18.12
C VAL A 242 0.66 -10.66 18.65
N ALA A 243 -0.36 -10.47 17.83
CA ALA A 243 -1.61 -9.82 18.22
C ALA A 243 -2.59 -10.78 18.92
N SER A 244 -3.30 -10.25 19.91
CA SER A 244 -4.47 -10.89 20.50
C SER A 244 -5.70 -10.74 19.60
N ALA A 245 -6.72 -11.59 19.82
CA ALA A 245 -7.98 -11.50 19.09
C ALA A 245 -8.67 -10.13 19.24
N ASP A 246 -8.57 -9.50 20.42
CA ASP A 246 -9.14 -8.17 20.68
C ASP A 246 -8.39 -7.08 19.91
N GLU A 247 -7.05 -7.16 19.84
CA GLU A 247 -6.26 -6.22 19.03
C GLU A 247 -6.56 -6.35 17.53
N ILE A 248 -6.77 -7.58 17.04
CA ILE A 248 -7.21 -7.82 15.65
C ILE A 248 -8.63 -7.25 15.42
N ALA A 249 -9.54 -7.42 16.37
CA ALA A 249 -10.89 -6.85 16.29
C ALA A 249 -10.85 -5.31 16.22
N ASP A 250 -10.01 -4.68 17.05
CA ASP A 250 -9.79 -3.23 17.05
C ASP A 250 -9.18 -2.74 15.71
N LEU A 251 -8.27 -3.51 15.09
CA LEU A 251 -7.78 -3.21 13.74
C LEU A 251 -8.89 -3.28 12.69
N ILE A 252 -9.72 -4.31 12.72
CA ILE A 252 -10.85 -4.48 11.78
C ILE A 252 -11.82 -3.30 11.89
N GLU A 253 -12.22 -2.95 13.12
CA GLU A 253 -13.09 -1.79 13.37
C GLU A 253 -12.44 -0.50 12.88
N THR A 254 -11.15 -0.30 13.18
CA THR A 254 -10.38 0.87 12.74
C THR A 254 -10.38 1.00 11.21
N PHE A 255 -10.20 -0.10 10.48
CA PHE A 255 -10.12 -0.11 9.02
C PHE A 255 -11.48 0.09 8.36
N ILE A 256 -12.54 -0.52 8.90
CA ILE A 256 -13.92 -0.29 8.45
C ILE A 256 -14.29 1.18 8.67
N ALA A 257 -14.09 1.71 9.88
CA ALA A 257 -14.36 3.12 10.20
C ALA A 257 -13.42 4.10 9.47
N GLY A 258 -12.31 3.61 8.91
CA GLY A 258 -11.38 4.36 8.07
C GLY A 258 -11.69 4.27 6.57
N GLY A 259 -12.69 3.47 6.17
CA GLY A 259 -13.04 3.24 4.78
C GLY A 259 -11.98 2.46 3.99
N ALA A 260 -11.16 1.66 4.66
CA ALA A 260 -10.01 0.95 4.09
C ALA A 260 -10.29 -0.54 3.83
N VAL A 261 -11.57 -0.90 3.72
CA VAL A 261 -12.01 -2.29 3.51
C VAL A 261 -11.41 -2.90 2.23
N PRO A 262 -11.34 -2.21 1.07
CA PRO A 262 -10.68 -2.75 -0.11
C PRO A 262 -9.21 -3.13 0.16
N GLU A 263 -8.45 -2.27 0.86
CA GLU A 263 -7.06 -2.54 1.24
C GLU A 263 -6.96 -3.70 2.23
N THR A 264 -7.87 -3.80 3.19
CA THR A 264 -7.95 -4.95 4.11
C THR A 264 -8.18 -6.24 3.34
N LEU A 265 -9.04 -6.26 2.32
CA LEU A 265 -9.28 -7.44 1.50
C LEU A 265 -8.08 -7.79 0.61
N ARG A 266 -7.38 -6.80 0.03
CA ARG A 266 -6.12 -7.04 -0.71
C ARG A 266 -5.04 -7.65 0.17
N PHE A 267 -4.96 -7.22 1.43
CA PHE A 267 -4.04 -7.79 2.42
C PHE A 267 -4.48 -9.21 2.83
N ALA A 268 -5.75 -9.39 3.19
CA ALA A 268 -6.31 -10.67 3.62
C ALA A 268 -6.16 -11.76 2.53
N GLY A 269 -6.42 -11.43 1.27
CA GLY A 269 -6.32 -12.37 0.14
C GLY A 269 -4.90 -12.88 -0.15
N GLN A 270 -3.88 -12.41 0.58
CA GLN A 270 -2.49 -12.83 0.48
C GLN A 270 -1.96 -13.46 1.77
N LEU A 271 -2.78 -13.55 2.82
CA LEU A 271 -2.39 -14.16 4.09
C LEU A 271 -2.15 -15.68 3.94
N SER A 272 -1.34 -16.22 4.86
CA SER A 272 -1.21 -17.68 4.98
C SER A 272 -2.55 -18.32 5.37
N PRO A 273 -2.76 -19.62 5.08
CA PRO A 273 -3.96 -20.33 5.52
C PRO A 273 -4.19 -20.23 7.04
N SER A 274 -3.13 -20.35 7.85
CA SER A 274 -3.21 -20.23 9.31
C SER A 274 -3.63 -18.84 9.77
N ALA A 275 -3.08 -17.78 9.17
CA ALA A 275 -3.46 -16.41 9.49
C ALA A 275 -4.91 -16.11 9.05
N LEU A 276 -5.33 -16.64 7.89
CA LEU A 276 -6.72 -16.55 7.43
C LEU A 276 -7.69 -17.29 8.35
N ASP A 277 -7.35 -18.48 8.83
CA ASP A 277 -8.19 -19.24 9.76
C ASP A 277 -8.36 -18.47 11.09
N LEU A 278 -7.29 -17.84 11.60
CA LEU A 278 -7.36 -16.98 12.78
C LEU A 278 -8.20 -15.72 12.56
N LEU A 279 -8.08 -15.09 11.38
CA LEU A 279 -8.92 -13.95 11.00
C LEU A 279 -10.39 -14.34 10.88
N ALA A 280 -10.68 -15.46 10.21
CA ALA A 280 -12.03 -15.97 10.00
C ALA A 280 -12.73 -16.37 11.31
N ALA A 281 -11.97 -16.82 12.30
CA ALA A 281 -12.47 -17.14 13.64
C ALA A 281 -12.69 -15.89 14.52
N ASN A 282 -12.26 -14.70 14.10
CA ASN A 282 -12.41 -13.49 14.90
C ASN A 282 -13.90 -13.06 14.96
N PRO A 283 -14.49 -12.85 16.16
CA PRO A 283 -15.90 -12.47 16.29
C PRO A 283 -16.30 -11.19 15.54
N SER A 284 -15.37 -10.25 15.36
CA SER A 284 -15.62 -9.01 14.61
C SER A 284 -15.92 -9.24 13.13
N VAL A 285 -15.46 -10.35 12.54
CA VAL A 285 -15.80 -10.73 11.15
C VAL A 285 -17.24 -11.22 11.04
N ALA A 286 -17.77 -11.82 12.11
CA ALA A 286 -19.15 -12.31 12.16
C ALA A 286 -20.20 -11.22 12.40
N ASP A 287 -19.76 -10.00 12.77
CA ASP A 287 -20.64 -8.87 13.00
C ASP A 287 -21.33 -8.44 11.69
N VAL A 288 -22.60 -8.07 11.81
CA VAL A 288 -23.44 -7.73 10.64
C VAL A 288 -22.89 -6.49 9.93
N ALA A 289 -22.46 -5.47 10.68
CA ALA A 289 -21.90 -4.26 10.09
C ALA A 289 -20.58 -4.52 9.35
N SER A 290 -19.76 -5.44 9.87
CA SER A 290 -18.52 -5.88 9.19
C SER A 290 -18.81 -6.60 7.88
N ILE A 291 -19.75 -7.55 7.88
CA ILE A 291 -20.15 -8.28 6.67
C ILE A 291 -20.70 -7.31 5.62
N ASP A 292 -21.57 -6.39 6.02
CA ASP A 292 -22.15 -5.39 5.12
C ASP A 292 -21.06 -4.47 4.54
N ALA A 293 -20.11 -4.01 5.36
CA ALA A 293 -19.01 -3.19 4.91
C ALA A 293 -18.06 -3.92 3.94
N ILE A 294 -17.76 -5.19 4.23
CA ILE A 294 -16.95 -6.08 3.38
C ILE A 294 -17.65 -6.32 2.04
N ALA A 295 -18.94 -6.64 2.05
CA ALA A 295 -19.73 -6.88 0.86
C ALA A 295 -19.83 -5.61 -0.01
N ALA A 296 -20.15 -4.46 0.60
CA ALA A 296 -20.24 -3.18 -0.10
C ALA A 296 -18.91 -2.73 -0.75
N ALA A 297 -17.77 -3.12 -0.19
CA ALA A 297 -16.46 -2.81 -0.76
C ALA A 297 -16.13 -3.63 -2.02
N VAL A 298 -16.79 -4.77 -2.20
CA VAL A 298 -16.57 -5.68 -3.33
C VAL A 298 -17.57 -5.44 -4.46
N ASP A 299 -18.79 -4.99 -4.14
CA ASP A 299 -19.80 -4.69 -5.16
C ASP A 299 -19.33 -3.58 -6.11
N GLY A 300 -19.42 -3.84 -7.41
CA GLY A 300 -18.91 -2.99 -8.48
C GLY A 300 -17.40 -3.11 -8.74
N SER A 301 -16.63 -3.73 -7.84
CA SER A 301 -15.18 -3.90 -7.98
C SER A 301 -14.81 -4.91 -9.06
N THR A 302 -13.85 -4.55 -9.90
CA THR A 302 -13.21 -5.45 -10.89
C THR A 302 -11.89 -6.03 -10.39
N GLU A 303 -11.46 -5.67 -9.19
CA GLU A 303 -10.15 -6.05 -8.70
C GLU A 303 -10.14 -7.48 -8.15
N ALA A 304 -9.46 -8.39 -8.86
CA ALA A 304 -9.29 -9.79 -8.46
C ALA A 304 -8.77 -9.97 -7.02
N ALA A 305 -7.88 -9.08 -6.55
CA ALA A 305 -7.32 -9.16 -5.21
C ALA A 305 -8.35 -8.89 -4.11
N VAL A 306 -9.29 -7.97 -4.34
CA VAL A 306 -10.39 -7.66 -3.41
C VAL A 306 -11.37 -8.83 -3.34
N TRP A 307 -11.71 -9.41 -4.50
CA TRP A 307 -12.53 -10.62 -4.58
C TRP A 307 -11.89 -11.83 -3.89
N ARG A 308 -10.58 -12.03 -4.09
CA ARG A 308 -9.83 -13.10 -3.40
C ARG A 308 -9.93 -12.95 -1.89
N GLY A 309 -9.70 -11.75 -1.36
CA GLY A 309 -9.80 -11.46 0.07
C GLY A 309 -11.17 -11.80 0.64
N LEU A 310 -12.25 -11.40 -0.05
CA LEU A 310 -13.61 -11.73 0.38
C LEU A 310 -13.84 -13.25 0.40
N LEU A 311 -13.56 -13.92 -0.72
CA LEU A 311 -13.96 -15.31 -0.93
C LEU A 311 -13.13 -16.27 -0.06
N GLU A 312 -11.82 -16.05 0.05
CA GLU A 312 -10.95 -16.84 0.93
C GLU A 312 -11.31 -16.67 2.41
N LEU A 313 -11.68 -15.45 2.83
CA LEU A 313 -12.15 -15.20 4.19
C LEU A 313 -13.50 -15.88 4.44
N ALA A 314 -14.48 -15.65 3.55
CA ALA A 314 -15.85 -16.16 3.69
C ALA A 314 -15.92 -17.69 3.68
N GLU A 315 -15.11 -18.38 2.87
CA GLU A 315 -15.02 -19.85 2.86
C GLU A 315 -14.58 -20.41 4.21
N ARG A 316 -13.70 -19.70 4.92
CA ARG A 316 -13.08 -20.15 6.19
C ARG A 316 -13.90 -19.84 7.43
N THR A 317 -14.88 -18.95 7.31
CA THR A 317 -15.78 -18.62 8.43
C THR A 317 -16.73 -19.78 8.76
N GLU A 318 -17.29 -19.77 9.96
CA GLU A 318 -18.35 -20.72 10.33
C GLU A 318 -19.53 -20.66 9.36
N THR A 319 -20.23 -21.78 9.16
CA THR A 319 -21.31 -21.92 8.16
C THR A 319 -22.38 -20.82 8.25
N GLY A 320 -22.71 -20.35 9.46
CA GLY A 320 -23.67 -19.26 9.65
C GLY A 320 -23.18 -17.91 9.12
N VAL A 321 -21.89 -17.63 9.23
CA VAL A 321 -21.25 -16.41 8.72
C VAL A 321 -21.03 -16.52 7.22
N SER A 322 -20.56 -17.66 6.72
CA SER A 322 -20.39 -17.93 5.29
C SER A 322 -21.72 -17.78 4.53
N ARG A 323 -22.82 -18.26 5.12
CA ARG A 323 -24.19 -18.07 4.59
C ARG A 323 -24.56 -16.59 4.49
N ARG A 324 -24.19 -15.76 5.47
CA ARG A 324 -24.46 -14.31 5.42
C ARG A 324 -23.66 -13.63 4.32
N PHE A 325 -22.40 -14.00 4.11
CA PHE A 325 -21.63 -13.53 2.95
C PHE A 325 -22.28 -13.95 1.63
N GLY A 326 -22.71 -15.21 1.50
CA GLY A 326 -23.45 -15.68 0.32
C GLY A 326 -24.76 -14.93 0.08
N GLY A 327 -25.49 -14.60 1.16
CA GLY A 327 -26.67 -13.75 1.12
C GLY A 327 -26.36 -12.32 0.65
N ALA A 328 -25.30 -11.70 1.18
CA ALA A 328 -24.87 -10.36 0.79
C ALA A 328 -24.44 -10.31 -0.68
N LEU A 329 -23.67 -11.30 -1.16
CA LEU A 329 -23.28 -11.45 -2.56
C LEU A 329 -24.49 -11.45 -3.50
N SER A 330 -25.59 -12.12 -3.13
CA SER A 330 -26.79 -12.20 -3.97
C SER A 330 -27.55 -10.87 -4.16
N HIS A 331 -27.18 -9.84 -3.41
CA HIS A 331 -27.76 -8.49 -3.52
C HIS A 331 -26.86 -7.52 -4.28
N PHE A 332 -25.73 -7.99 -4.83
CA PHE A 332 -24.86 -7.16 -5.65
C PHE A 332 -25.55 -6.74 -6.95
N ASP A 333 -25.08 -5.64 -7.52
CA ASP A 333 -25.56 -5.16 -8.81
C ASP A 333 -25.48 -6.28 -9.87
N ALA A 334 -26.52 -6.38 -10.71
CA ALA A 334 -26.58 -7.42 -11.75
C ALA A 334 -25.36 -7.40 -12.70
N ALA A 335 -24.80 -6.20 -12.95
CA ALA A 335 -23.58 -6.04 -13.74
C ALA A 335 -22.32 -6.56 -13.01
N THR A 336 -22.29 -6.52 -11.68
CA THR A 336 -21.24 -7.14 -10.87
C THR A 336 -21.36 -8.66 -10.94
N LEU A 337 -22.55 -9.18 -10.71
CA LEU A 337 -22.82 -10.63 -10.75
C LEU A 337 -22.56 -11.24 -12.13
N ALA A 338 -22.94 -10.56 -13.21
CA ALA A 338 -22.69 -11.03 -14.59
C ALA A 338 -21.20 -11.14 -14.92
N ARG A 339 -20.34 -10.32 -14.30
CA ARG A 339 -18.88 -10.34 -14.51
C ARG A 339 -18.14 -11.30 -13.57
N LEU A 340 -18.80 -11.78 -12.52
CA LEU A 340 -18.19 -12.63 -11.50
C LEU A 340 -17.56 -13.92 -12.09
N PRO A 341 -18.15 -14.62 -13.09
CA PRO A 341 -17.52 -15.76 -13.72
C PRO A 341 -16.19 -15.45 -14.42
N GLU A 342 -16.05 -14.27 -15.03
CA GLU A 342 -14.81 -13.82 -15.64
C GLU A 342 -13.73 -13.57 -14.58
N VAL A 343 -14.10 -12.89 -13.48
CA VAL A 343 -13.20 -12.65 -12.34
C VAL A 343 -12.77 -13.98 -11.71
N ALA A 344 -13.73 -14.90 -11.48
CA ALA A 344 -13.45 -16.20 -10.88
C ALA A 344 -12.55 -17.07 -11.76
N THR A 345 -12.69 -16.97 -13.10
CA THR A 345 -11.84 -17.70 -14.05
C THR A 345 -10.43 -17.13 -14.07
N THR A 346 -10.30 -15.82 -14.31
CA THR A 346 -9.01 -15.12 -14.44
C THR A 346 -8.20 -15.18 -13.14
N ALA A 347 -8.85 -15.11 -11.98
CA ALA A 347 -8.19 -15.07 -10.68
C ALA A 347 -8.13 -16.43 -9.96
N HIS A 348 -8.64 -17.50 -10.60
CA HIS A 348 -8.74 -18.85 -10.05
C HIS A 348 -9.55 -18.95 -8.74
N LEU A 349 -10.67 -18.22 -8.66
CA LEU A 349 -11.51 -18.11 -7.46
C LEU A 349 -12.79 -18.98 -7.51
N TRP A 350 -12.90 -19.90 -8.47
CA TRP A 350 -14.06 -20.80 -8.57
C TRP A 350 -14.28 -21.66 -7.32
N PRO A 351 -13.25 -22.32 -6.74
CA PRO A 351 -13.47 -23.13 -5.53
C PRO A 351 -14.03 -22.34 -4.34
N PRO A 352 -13.43 -21.20 -3.90
CA PRO A 352 -13.98 -20.46 -2.77
C PRO A 352 -15.34 -19.83 -3.11
N LEU A 353 -15.56 -19.36 -4.34
CA LEU A 353 -16.85 -18.83 -4.78
C LEU A 353 -17.98 -19.86 -4.64
N LEU A 354 -17.80 -21.05 -5.21
CA LEU A 354 -18.84 -22.08 -5.21
C LEU A 354 -19.09 -22.62 -3.80
N LYS A 355 -18.06 -22.72 -2.95
CA LYS A 355 -18.22 -23.14 -1.55
C LYS A 355 -18.99 -22.11 -0.72
N VAL A 356 -18.73 -20.81 -0.91
CA VAL A 356 -19.53 -19.76 -0.25
C VAL A 356 -20.99 -19.82 -0.71
N LEU A 357 -21.24 -19.92 -2.03
CA LEU A 357 -22.60 -20.05 -2.57
C LEU A 357 -23.31 -21.34 -2.10
N ALA A 358 -22.58 -22.43 -1.90
CA ALA A 358 -23.13 -23.69 -1.41
C ALA A 358 -23.68 -23.58 0.04
N THR A 359 -23.21 -22.59 0.82
CA THR A 359 -23.78 -22.30 2.15
C THR A 359 -24.94 -21.32 2.13
N ALA A 360 -25.12 -20.60 1.00
CA ALA A 360 -26.15 -19.60 0.83
C ALA A 360 -27.55 -20.23 0.70
N GLU A 361 -28.58 -19.46 1.06
CA GLU A 361 -29.97 -19.90 0.90
C GLU A 361 -30.32 -20.09 -0.59
N PRO A 362 -31.26 -21.01 -0.93
CA PRO A 362 -31.65 -21.26 -2.31
C PRO A 362 -32.05 -20.01 -3.11
N ASP A 363 -32.76 -19.07 -2.47
CA ASP A 363 -33.15 -17.80 -3.11
C ASP A 363 -31.93 -16.93 -3.47
N ALA A 364 -30.88 -16.94 -2.65
CA ALA A 364 -29.65 -16.22 -2.91
C ALA A 364 -28.89 -16.85 -4.09
N GLN A 365 -28.85 -18.18 -4.15
CA GLN A 365 -28.27 -18.92 -5.27
C GLN A 365 -28.99 -18.62 -6.59
N SER A 366 -30.32 -18.59 -6.59
CA SER A 366 -31.11 -18.26 -7.78
C SER A 366 -30.86 -16.82 -8.27
N ARG A 367 -30.75 -15.84 -7.36
CA ARG A 367 -30.42 -14.45 -7.75
C ARG A 367 -29.05 -14.32 -8.40
N VAL A 368 -28.05 -15.06 -7.90
CA VAL A 368 -26.72 -15.12 -8.52
C VAL A 368 -26.78 -15.84 -9.87
N GLY A 369 -27.58 -16.90 -9.97
CA GLY A 369 -27.76 -17.67 -11.19
C GLY A 369 -28.51 -16.93 -12.31
N GLU A 370 -29.36 -15.96 -11.99
CA GLU A 370 -30.16 -15.22 -12.99
C GLU A 370 -29.29 -14.46 -14.00
N PRO A 371 -28.30 -13.63 -13.60
CA PRO A 371 -27.34 -13.06 -14.55
C PRO A 371 -26.53 -14.11 -15.31
N TRP A 372 -26.23 -15.26 -14.69
CA TRP A 372 -25.41 -16.31 -15.30
C TRP A 372 -26.18 -17.16 -16.31
N SER A 373 -27.52 -17.22 -16.23
CA SER A 373 -28.36 -17.93 -17.20
C SER A 373 -28.29 -17.29 -18.60
N ALA A 374 -27.99 -15.99 -18.66
CA ALA A 374 -27.78 -15.23 -19.89
C ALA A 374 -26.39 -15.47 -20.54
N LEU A 375 -25.49 -16.20 -19.88
CA LEU A 375 -24.17 -16.52 -20.44
C LEU A 375 -24.27 -17.54 -21.58
N PRO A 376 -23.27 -17.57 -22.49
CA PRO A 376 -23.18 -18.58 -23.53
C PRO A 376 -23.31 -20.01 -22.96
N VAL A 377 -23.96 -20.91 -23.72
CA VAL A 377 -24.19 -22.31 -23.30
C VAL A 377 -22.90 -23.00 -22.86
N LEU A 378 -21.79 -22.72 -23.54
CA LEU A 378 -20.49 -23.28 -23.21
C LEU A 378 -20.00 -22.84 -21.82
N GLU A 379 -20.11 -21.54 -21.50
CA GLU A 379 -19.72 -21.02 -20.19
C GLU A 379 -20.61 -21.57 -19.07
N ARG A 380 -21.93 -21.69 -19.31
CA ARG A 380 -22.85 -22.34 -18.35
C ARG A 380 -22.47 -23.80 -18.10
N GLY A 381 -22.14 -24.53 -19.16
CA GLY A 381 -21.66 -25.92 -19.04
C GLY A 381 -20.35 -26.04 -18.26
N GLU A 382 -19.42 -25.07 -18.41
CA GLU A 382 -18.21 -25.03 -17.58
C GLU A 382 -18.51 -24.78 -16.10
N ILE A 383 -19.50 -23.93 -15.79
CA ILE A 383 -19.91 -23.70 -14.39
C ILE A 383 -20.50 -24.97 -13.80
N GLU A 384 -21.42 -25.65 -14.51
CA GLU A 384 -21.98 -26.92 -14.07
C GLU A 384 -20.90 -28.00 -13.86
N GLN A 385 -19.92 -28.08 -14.76
CA GLN A 385 -18.80 -29.01 -14.62
C GLN A 385 -17.97 -28.71 -13.37
N ARG A 386 -17.65 -27.42 -13.10
CA ARG A 386 -16.91 -27.03 -11.90
C ARG A 386 -17.67 -27.35 -10.61
N ILE A 387 -19.00 -27.20 -10.61
CA ILE A 387 -19.86 -27.62 -9.49
C ILE A 387 -19.77 -29.12 -9.26
N ALA A 388 -19.80 -29.92 -10.34
CA ALA A 388 -19.67 -31.37 -10.26
C ALA A 388 -18.27 -31.80 -9.78
N ASP A 389 -17.21 -31.19 -10.28
CA ASP A 389 -15.81 -31.48 -9.92
C ASP A 389 -15.53 -31.21 -8.44
N LEU A 390 -16.19 -30.20 -7.84
CA LEU A 390 -16.11 -29.89 -6.42
C LEU A 390 -17.08 -30.70 -5.55
N GLY A 391 -17.95 -31.52 -6.15
CA GLY A 391 -18.95 -32.31 -5.43
C GLY A 391 -20.03 -31.48 -4.75
N LEU A 392 -20.36 -30.29 -5.28
CA LEU A 392 -21.29 -29.32 -4.68
C LEU A 392 -22.70 -29.37 -5.28
N GLY A 393 -23.01 -30.38 -6.11
CA GLY A 393 -24.25 -30.44 -6.88
C GLY A 393 -25.52 -30.43 -6.03
N GLU A 394 -25.53 -31.12 -4.89
CA GLU A 394 -26.70 -31.15 -3.99
C GLU A 394 -26.91 -29.78 -3.33
N GLN A 395 -25.84 -29.15 -2.86
CA GLN A 395 -25.89 -27.86 -2.17
C GLN A 395 -26.21 -26.70 -3.13
N LEU A 396 -25.85 -26.80 -4.40
CA LEU A 396 -26.04 -25.78 -5.44
C LEU A 396 -27.19 -26.08 -6.40
N THR A 397 -28.19 -26.85 -5.95
CA THR A 397 -29.33 -27.26 -6.79
C THR A 397 -30.08 -26.05 -7.37
N ALA A 398 -30.32 -25.00 -6.58
CA ALA A 398 -31.05 -23.81 -7.02
C ALA A 398 -30.26 -22.99 -8.06
N LEU A 399 -28.94 -22.89 -7.90
CA LEU A 399 -28.05 -22.28 -8.87
C LEU A 399 -28.10 -23.03 -10.21
N THR A 400 -27.89 -24.35 -10.18
CA THR A 400 -27.90 -25.20 -11.39
C THR A 400 -29.24 -25.16 -12.10
N ALA A 401 -30.36 -25.22 -11.37
CA ALA A 401 -31.70 -25.09 -11.94
C ALA A 401 -31.87 -23.74 -12.65
N THR A 402 -31.36 -22.66 -12.05
CA THR A 402 -31.47 -21.31 -12.63
C THR A 402 -30.61 -21.15 -13.88
N LEU A 403 -29.40 -21.74 -13.91
CA LEU A 403 -28.53 -21.73 -15.10
C LEU A 403 -29.19 -22.39 -16.32
N GLN A 404 -30.08 -23.36 -16.11
CA GLN A 404 -30.78 -24.09 -17.16
C GLN A 404 -32.04 -23.38 -17.67
N LEU A 405 -32.50 -22.32 -16.98
CA LEU A 405 -33.62 -21.49 -17.43
C LEU A 405 -33.17 -20.67 -18.65
N THR A 406 -33.39 -21.22 -19.83
CA THR A 406 -33.30 -20.50 -21.11
C THR A 406 -34.22 -19.29 -21.10
N GLN A 407 -33.67 -18.09 -21.32
CA GLN A 407 -34.42 -16.96 -21.89
C GLN A 407 -34.22 -16.91 -23.40
#